data_AF-A0A975SD91-F1
#
_entry.id   AF-A0A975SD91-F1
#
_cell.length_a   1.000
_cell.length_b   1.000
_cell.length_c   1.000
_cell.angle_alpha   90.00
_cell.angle_beta   90.00
_cell.angle_gamma   90.00
#
_symmetry.space_group_name_H-M   'P 1'
#
loop_
_entity.id
_entity.type
_entity.pdbx_description
1 polymer ?
#
loop_
_entity_poly.entity_id
_entity_poly.type
_entity_poly.pdbx_seq_one_letter_code
_entity_poly.pdbx_strand_id
1 'polypeptide(L)'
;MKCIRCCISAIALALIIPLPCYALEIVSADTLPAEERVDGYIEGLPEDISSYSIKKCINTPKALLPLCTTFTHPEQVIKELQDNKAAQTIAGIYKLDELSLHNWESYFEKYYELLDSPQKPDWFQETNENVRQFRLACYIFDNENQNEEISSFASTIDEDHFMNSDTLEILKVLLPSQTYNKLETAYELSNLSDFTFYSARFFDIDKANEYAFKYAEQPNRNYAYFGNGRGGDCTNFASQILEAGGEPQHFAGVDIDLIKRQILGETDENDNGKDLLMGWWHVSLIGIHKHSRSWTLADRFMKHFGVWKPYGTNHTKFSFEVRSGDFIGLDENRDGVWEHVGYVIVPGNGIIMPGGYRDYYVAQHSRDYRASVSSEINTWETYDGKAWYGIVRR
;
A
#
# COMPACT_ATOMS: atom_id res chain seq x y z
N MET A 1 -5.25 -94.41 -12.71
CA MET A 1 -6.58 -94.60 -12.09
C MET A 1 -6.52 -94.06 -10.66
N LYS A 2 -7.46 -93.14 -10.31
CA LYS A 2 -7.74 -92.59 -8.95
C LYS A 2 -6.61 -91.71 -8.38
N CYS A 3 -6.79 -90.58 -7.69
CA CYS A 3 -7.90 -89.80 -7.11
C CYS A 3 -7.31 -88.38 -6.82
N ILE A 4 -7.94 -87.25 -7.20
CA ILE A 4 -8.87 -86.39 -6.43
C ILE A 4 -8.23 -85.41 -5.41
N ARG A 5 -8.61 -84.11 -5.56
CA ARG A 5 -8.66 -82.95 -4.60
C ARG A 5 -7.33 -82.23 -4.28
N CYS A 6 -7.26 -80.91 -4.06
CA CYS A 6 -8.20 -79.79 -4.07
C CYS A 6 -7.39 -78.46 -4.03
N CYS A 7 -7.90 -77.40 -4.68
CA CYS A 7 -7.97 -75.96 -4.28
C CYS A 7 -6.77 -75.33 -3.53
N ILE A 8 -6.24 -74.17 -3.95
CA ILE A 8 -6.86 -72.85 -3.70
C ILE A 8 -6.48 -71.87 -4.82
N SER A 9 -7.50 -71.18 -5.34
CA SER A 9 -7.39 -70.04 -6.25
C SER A 9 -6.86 -68.81 -5.50
N ALA A 10 -5.74 -68.24 -5.96
CA ALA A 10 -5.36 -66.87 -5.61
C ALA A 10 -5.87 -65.94 -6.72
N ILE A 11 -6.98 -65.26 -6.45
CA ILE A 11 -7.46 -64.14 -7.25
C ILE A 11 -6.58 -62.95 -6.88
N ALA A 12 -5.68 -62.55 -7.77
CA ALA A 12 -4.99 -61.27 -7.68
C ALA A 12 -5.99 -60.17 -8.05
N LEU A 13 -6.68 -59.64 -7.04
CA LEU A 13 -7.48 -58.42 -7.18
C LEU A 13 -6.48 -57.25 -7.24
N ALA A 14 -6.15 -56.80 -8.46
CA ALA A 14 -5.48 -55.53 -8.66
C ALA A 14 -6.47 -54.42 -8.24
N LEU A 15 -6.35 -53.98 -6.99
CA LEU A 15 -6.94 -52.74 -6.50
C LEU A 15 -6.30 -51.60 -7.30
N ILE A 16 -6.97 -51.19 -8.38
CA ILE A 16 -6.82 -49.87 -8.96
C ILE A 16 -7.39 -48.92 -7.91
N ILE A 17 -6.53 -48.49 -6.99
CA ILE A 17 -6.82 -47.30 -6.19
C ILE A 17 -6.80 -46.16 -7.21
N PRO A 18 -7.91 -45.44 -7.45
CA PRO A 18 -7.81 -44.19 -8.16
C PRO A 18 -6.91 -43.30 -7.31
N LEU A 19 -5.67 -43.09 -7.74
CA LEU A 19 -4.90 -41.94 -7.30
C LEU A 19 -5.82 -40.74 -7.56
N PRO A 20 -6.12 -39.89 -6.56
CA PRO A 20 -6.75 -38.63 -6.85
C PRO A 20 -5.87 -37.95 -7.89
N CYS A 21 -6.41 -37.80 -9.10
CA CYS A 21 -5.96 -36.79 -10.02
C CYS A 21 -6.14 -35.49 -9.24
N TYR A 22 -5.08 -35.03 -8.57
CA TYR A 22 -4.99 -33.63 -8.21
C TYR A 22 -5.09 -32.91 -9.54
N ALA A 23 -6.26 -32.31 -9.82
CA ALA A 23 -6.33 -31.31 -10.84
C ALA A 23 -5.22 -30.29 -10.49
N LEU A 24 -4.26 -30.12 -11.39
CA LEU A 24 -3.26 -29.06 -11.29
C LEU A 24 -4.02 -27.74 -11.07
N GLU A 25 -3.90 -27.16 -9.88
CA GLU A 25 -4.58 -25.92 -9.54
C GLU A 25 -3.71 -24.74 -9.97
N ILE A 26 -4.11 -24.16 -11.09
CA ILE A 26 -3.60 -22.91 -11.65
C ILE A 26 -3.69 -21.79 -10.60
N VAL A 27 -2.75 -20.84 -10.62
CA VAL A 27 -2.91 -19.54 -9.94
C VAL A 27 -4.02 -18.77 -10.66
N SER A 28 -5.27 -18.96 -10.24
CA SER A 28 -6.43 -18.24 -10.77
C SER A 28 -6.89 -17.17 -9.80
N ALA A 29 -7.27 -16.02 -10.35
CA ALA A 29 -8.10 -15.05 -9.64
C ALA A 29 -9.53 -15.59 -9.62
N ASP A 30 -10.06 -15.87 -8.44
CA ASP A 30 -11.38 -16.44 -8.25
C ASP A 30 -12.24 -15.56 -7.34
N THR A 31 -13.56 -15.73 -7.45
CA THR A 31 -14.51 -15.17 -6.47
C THR A 31 -14.43 -16.02 -5.20
N LEU A 32 -14.40 -15.37 -4.04
CA LEU A 32 -14.32 -16.08 -2.77
C LEU A 32 -15.56 -16.98 -2.57
N PRO A 33 -15.41 -18.23 -2.09
CA PRO A 33 -16.53 -19.17 -1.91
C PRO A 33 -17.57 -18.71 -0.87
N ALA A 34 -17.16 -17.84 0.04
CA ALA A 34 -17.99 -17.06 0.94
C ALA A 34 -17.25 -15.75 1.21
N GLU A 35 -17.93 -14.60 1.16
CA GLU A 35 -17.31 -13.31 1.50
C GLU A 35 -16.65 -13.40 2.88
N GLU A 36 -15.33 -13.23 2.93
CA GLU A 36 -14.63 -13.07 4.20
C GLU A 36 -14.93 -11.64 4.66
N ARG A 37 -15.87 -11.53 5.60
CA ARG A 37 -16.28 -10.26 6.18
C ARG A 37 -15.09 -9.67 6.93
N VAL A 38 -14.44 -8.68 6.32
CA VAL A 38 -13.74 -7.65 7.08
C VAL A 38 -14.84 -6.70 7.51
N ASP A 39 -15.30 -6.78 8.75
CA ASP A 39 -16.32 -5.84 9.26
C ASP A 39 -15.70 -4.43 9.31
N GLY A 40 -15.85 -3.68 8.21
CA GLY A 40 -15.36 -2.33 8.02
C GLY A 40 -16.39 -1.47 7.29
N TYR A 41 -16.51 -0.21 7.73
CA TYR A 41 -17.37 0.81 7.13
C TYR A 41 -16.69 2.18 7.27
N ILE A 42 -17.12 3.15 6.47
CA ILE A 42 -16.59 4.52 6.57
C ILE A 42 -17.31 5.23 7.70
N GLU A 43 -16.57 5.55 8.76
CA GLU A 43 -17.09 6.29 9.91
C GLU A 43 -17.78 7.60 9.48
N GLY A 44 -19.05 7.75 9.88
CA GLY A 44 -19.90 8.90 9.57
C GLY A 44 -20.70 8.78 8.26
N LEU A 45 -20.53 7.71 7.49
CA LEU A 45 -21.50 7.27 6.48
C LEU A 45 -22.39 6.15 7.04
N PRO A 46 -23.62 5.95 6.52
CA PRO A 46 -24.46 4.82 6.94
C PRO A 46 -23.73 3.49 6.77
N GLU A 47 -23.69 2.66 7.82
CA GLU A 47 -22.92 1.42 7.85
C GLU A 47 -23.42 0.41 6.79
N ASP A 48 -24.75 0.32 6.61
CA ASP A 48 -25.37 -0.53 5.61
C ASP A 48 -25.01 -0.13 4.18
N ILE A 49 -24.71 1.15 3.94
CA ILE A 49 -24.33 1.68 2.63
C ILE A 49 -22.81 1.59 2.42
N SER A 50 -22.04 2.02 3.42
CA SER A 50 -20.59 2.20 3.33
C SER A 50 -19.79 0.99 3.78
N SER A 51 -20.45 -0.14 4.03
CA SER A 51 -19.78 -1.41 4.28
C SER A 51 -18.95 -1.86 3.07
N TYR A 52 -17.80 -2.45 3.38
CA TYR A 52 -16.88 -3.03 2.40
C TYR A 52 -16.46 -4.43 2.84
N SER A 53 -16.18 -5.30 1.87
CA SER A 53 -15.82 -6.69 2.11
C SER A 53 -14.78 -7.18 1.11
N ILE A 54 -14.15 -8.32 1.40
CA ILE A 54 -13.27 -8.98 0.45
C ILE A 54 -14.11 -9.89 -0.45
N LYS A 55 -14.01 -9.67 -1.77
CA LYS A 55 -14.79 -10.42 -2.78
C LYS A 55 -13.93 -11.28 -3.70
N LYS A 56 -12.66 -10.94 -3.86
CA LYS A 56 -11.71 -11.58 -4.78
C LYS A 56 -10.56 -12.21 -4.00
N CYS A 57 -9.99 -13.27 -4.54
CA CYS A 57 -8.78 -13.91 -4.03
C CYS A 57 -7.91 -14.45 -5.17
N ILE A 58 -6.62 -14.65 -4.88
CA ILE A 58 -5.75 -15.53 -5.68
C ILE A 58 -5.71 -16.89 -4.99
N ASN A 59 -5.98 -17.96 -5.74
CA ASN A 59 -5.74 -19.31 -5.26
C ASN A 59 -4.28 -19.71 -5.54
N THR A 60 -3.62 -20.32 -4.56
CA THR A 60 -2.29 -20.91 -4.73
C THR A 60 -2.28 -22.32 -4.15
N PRO A 61 -1.32 -23.18 -4.55
CA PRO A 61 -1.25 -24.55 -4.04
C PRO A 61 -1.21 -24.71 -2.51
N LYS A 62 -0.82 -23.67 -1.76
CA LYS A 62 -0.72 -23.71 -0.30
C LYS A 62 -1.65 -22.73 0.42
N ALA A 63 -2.23 -21.75 -0.26
CA ALA A 63 -3.03 -20.72 0.38
C ALA A 63 -4.05 -20.06 -0.54
N LEU A 64 -5.19 -19.71 0.04
CA LEU A 64 -6.13 -18.76 -0.54
C LEU A 64 -5.73 -17.36 -0.10
N LEU A 65 -5.38 -16.48 -1.04
CA LEU A 65 -4.86 -15.14 -0.78
C LEU A 65 -5.97 -14.10 -1.05
N PRO A 66 -6.67 -13.60 -0.01
CA PRO A 66 -7.70 -12.59 -0.17
C PRO A 66 -7.13 -11.27 -0.73
N LEU A 67 -7.84 -10.61 -1.64
CA LEU A 67 -7.40 -9.33 -2.21
C LEU A 67 -7.91 -8.12 -1.41
N CYS A 68 -7.81 -6.92 -1.97
CA CYS A 68 -8.23 -5.68 -1.32
C CYS A 68 -9.75 -5.65 -1.13
N THR A 69 -10.20 -4.97 -0.07
CA THR A 69 -11.63 -4.81 0.23
C THR A 69 -12.29 -3.86 -0.78
N THR A 70 -13.53 -4.12 -1.16
CA THR A 70 -14.29 -3.24 -2.06
C THR A 70 -15.71 -3.05 -1.53
N PHE A 71 -16.34 -1.90 -1.83
CA PHE A 71 -17.67 -1.57 -1.32
C PHE A 71 -18.71 -2.60 -1.71
N THR A 72 -19.58 -2.98 -0.77
CA THR A 72 -20.73 -3.85 -1.05
C THR A 72 -21.76 -3.15 -1.93
N HIS A 73 -21.95 -1.84 -1.75
CA HIS A 73 -22.93 -1.02 -2.48
C HIS A 73 -22.31 0.27 -3.08
N PRO A 74 -21.38 0.16 -4.05
CA PRO A 74 -20.60 1.31 -4.54
C PRO A 74 -21.45 2.44 -5.12
N GLU A 75 -22.54 2.12 -5.83
CA GLU A 75 -23.48 3.11 -6.37
C GLU A 75 -24.19 3.91 -5.27
N GLN A 76 -24.53 3.26 -4.15
CA GLN A 76 -25.17 3.92 -3.02
C GLN A 76 -24.17 4.83 -2.28
N VAL A 77 -22.92 4.38 -2.14
CA VAL A 77 -21.85 5.23 -1.57
C VAL A 77 -21.64 6.48 -2.41
N ILE A 78 -21.57 6.37 -3.74
CA ILE A 78 -21.50 7.54 -4.63
C ILE A 78 -22.66 8.49 -4.37
N LYS A 79 -23.88 7.97 -4.26
CA LYS A 79 -25.07 8.79 -4.00
C LYS A 79 -24.98 9.55 -2.68
N GLU A 80 -24.51 8.91 -1.61
CA GLU A 80 -24.25 9.59 -0.33
C GLU A 80 -23.15 10.67 -0.48
N LEU A 81 -22.10 10.38 -1.25
CA LEU A 81 -21.01 11.33 -1.49
C LEU A 81 -21.41 12.51 -2.38
N GLN A 82 -22.46 12.41 -3.20
CA GLN A 82 -22.98 13.56 -3.96
C GLN A 82 -23.47 14.69 -3.04
N ASP A 83 -23.97 14.33 -1.85
CA ASP A 83 -24.38 15.27 -0.81
C ASP A 83 -23.25 15.64 0.16
N ASN A 84 -22.10 14.97 0.08
CA ASN A 84 -20.94 15.28 0.91
C ASN A 84 -20.37 16.66 0.57
N LYS A 85 -20.16 17.48 1.61
CA LYS A 85 -19.74 18.88 1.45
C LYS A 85 -18.39 19.02 0.73
N ALA A 86 -17.46 18.09 0.95
CA ALA A 86 -16.15 18.11 0.30
C ALA A 86 -16.30 17.86 -1.21
N ALA A 87 -17.06 16.83 -1.60
CA ALA A 87 -17.34 16.53 -3.00
C ALA A 87 -18.01 17.73 -3.71
N GLN A 88 -19.06 18.31 -3.12
CA GLN A 88 -19.74 19.48 -3.68
C GLN A 88 -18.82 20.69 -3.84
N THR A 89 -17.88 20.87 -2.90
CA THR A 89 -16.90 21.96 -2.95
C THR A 89 -15.90 21.76 -4.08
N ILE A 90 -15.37 20.55 -4.23
CA ILE A 90 -14.48 20.18 -5.33
C ILE A 90 -15.20 20.39 -6.67
N ALA A 91 -16.43 19.88 -6.80
CA ALA A 91 -17.25 20.04 -7.99
C ALA A 91 -17.45 21.51 -8.37
N GLY A 92 -17.78 22.36 -7.39
CA GLY A 92 -18.03 23.78 -7.61
C GLY A 92 -16.78 24.56 -8.02
N ILE A 93 -15.63 24.31 -7.38
CA ILE A 93 -14.37 25.00 -7.67
C ILE A 93 -13.82 24.61 -9.05
N TYR A 94 -13.82 23.31 -9.35
CA TYR A 94 -13.23 22.79 -10.59
C TYR A 94 -14.24 22.61 -11.73
N LYS A 95 -15.52 22.93 -11.50
CA LYS A 95 -16.63 22.80 -12.46
C LYS A 95 -16.74 21.38 -13.02
N LEU A 96 -16.65 20.39 -12.14
CA LEU A 96 -16.80 18.99 -12.51
C LEU A 96 -18.29 18.65 -12.68
N ASP A 97 -18.57 17.68 -13.55
CA ASP A 97 -19.88 17.02 -13.62
C ASP A 97 -20.19 16.32 -12.29
N GLU A 98 -21.46 15.99 -12.04
CA GLU A 98 -21.90 15.30 -10.81
C GLU A 98 -21.06 14.04 -10.54
N LEU A 99 -20.72 13.81 -9.27
CA LEU A 99 -19.91 12.66 -8.85
C LEU A 99 -20.59 11.34 -9.22
N SER A 100 -19.82 10.42 -9.79
CA SER A 100 -20.24 9.11 -10.28
C SER A 100 -19.11 8.09 -10.17
N LEU A 101 -19.42 6.80 -10.38
CA LEU A 101 -18.40 5.75 -10.49
C LEU A 101 -17.46 5.93 -11.69
N HIS A 102 -17.80 6.79 -12.66
CA HIS A 102 -16.97 7.02 -13.85
C HIS A 102 -16.02 8.22 -13.73
N ASN A 103 -16.19 9.08 -12.71
CA ASN A 103 -15.40 10.31 -12.57
C ASN A 103 -14.88 10.56 -11.14
N TRP A 104 -15.05 9.61 -10.21
CA TRP A 104 -14.54 9.75 -8.85
C TRP A 104 -13.03 9.98 -8.80
N GLU A 105 -12.26 9.38 -9.71
CA GLU A 105 -10.81 9.57 -9.81
C GLU A 105 -10.45 11.03 -10.08
N SER A 106 -11.20 11.70 -10.98
CA SER A 106 -11.02 13.12 -11.26
C SER A 106 -11.33 13.98 -10.03
N TYR A 107 -12.37 13.63 -9.26
CA TYR A 107 -12.63 14.31 -7.99
C TYR A 107 -11.50 14.10 -6.99
N PHE A 108 -10.93 12.89 -6.94
CA PHE A 108 -9.85 12.57 -6.03
C PHE A 108 -8.55 13.29 -6.40
N GLU A 109 -8.25 13.42 -7.70
CA GLU A 109 -7.16 14.26 -8.19
C GLU A 109 -7.36 15.73 -7.77
N LYS A 110 -8.57 16.27 -7.99
CA LYS A 110 -8.91 17.65 -7.62
C LYS A 110 -8.96 17.88 -6.11
N TYR A 111 -9.22 16.86 -5.31
CA TYR A 111 -9.10 16.92 -3.86
C TYR A 111 -7.67 17.30 -3.44
N TYR A 112 -6.65 16.63 -3.99
CA TYR A 112 -5.25 16.97 -3.69
C TYR A 112 -4.88 18.35 -4.22
N GLU A 113 -5.31 18.73 -5.43
CA GLU A 113 -5.06 20.08 -5.95
C GLU A 113 -5.68 21.16 -5.04
N LEU A 114 -6.85 20.87 -4.44
CA LEU A 114 -7.53 21.81 -3.57
C LEU A 114 -6.81 21.99 -2.24
N LEU A 115 -6.15 20.96 -1.69
CA LEU A 115 -5.42 21.04 -0.42
C LEU A 115 -4.30 22.09 -0.44
N ASP A 116 -3.69 22.30 -1.60
CA ASP A 116 -2.59 23.26 -1.79
C ASP A 116 -3.03 24.55 -2.51
N SER A 117 -4.32 24.66 -2.84
CA SER A 117 -4.85 25.78 -3.62
C SER A 117 -5.12 27.01 -2.75
N PRO A 118 -4.85 28.24 -3.25
CA PRO A 118 -5.31 29.46 -2.59
C PRO A 118 -6.84 29.59 -2.57
N GLN A 119 -7.56 28.78 -3.35
CA GLN A 119 -9.03 28.72 -3.34
C GLN A 119 -9.58 27.78 -2.27
N LYS A 120 -8.71 27.08 -1.53
CA LYS A 120 -9.11 26.16 -0.47
C LYS A 120 -9.89 26.86 0.63
N PRO A 121 -11.13 26.44 0.92
CA PRO A 121 -11.85 26.95 2.08
C PRO A 121 -11.15 26.59 3.39
N ASP A 122 -11.26 27.46 4.40
CA ASP A 122 -10.62 27.24 5.72
C ASP A 122 -11.01 25.90 6.37
N TRP A 123 -12.25 25.44 6.16
CA TRP A 123 -12.75 24.19 6.72
C TRP A 123 -12.28 22.94 5.94
N PHE A 124 -11.78 23.10 4.71
CA PHE A 124 -11.33 22.00 3.87
C PHE A 124 -9.92 21.59 4.29
N GLN A 125 -9.87 20.67 5.25
CA GLN A 125 -8.67 20.12 5.86
C GLN A 125 -8.84 18.61 6.03
N GLU A 126 -7.75 17.85 6.02
CA GLU A 126 -7.77 16.39 6.08
C GLU A 126 -8.43 15.82 7.36
N THR A 127 -8.44 16.62 8.43
CA THR A 127 -9.11 16.28 9.70
C THR A 127 -10.61 16.57 9.70
N ASN A 128 -11.12 17.31 8.70
CA ASN A 128 -12.54 17.56 8.57
C ASN A 128 -13.26 16.26 8.19
N GLU A 129 -14.35 15.97 8.88
CA GLU A 129 -15.11 14.74 8.69
C GLU A 129 -15.59 14.53 7.24
N ASN A 130 -16.12 15.57 6.58
CA ASN A 130 -16.59 15.46 5.20
C ASN A 130 -15.43 15.14 4.24
N VAL A 131 -14.30 15.81 4.45
CA VAL A 131 -13.08 15.62 3.66
C VAL A 131 -12.54 14.21 3.85
N ARG A 132 -12.46 13.76 5.11
CA ARG A 132 -12.01 12.42 5.46
C ARG A 132 -12.92 11.33 4.87
N GLN A 133 -14.24 11.45 5.01
CA GLN A 133 -15.20 10.50 4.43
C GLN A 133 -15.03 10.37 2.92
N PHE A 134 -14.99 11.50 2.21
CA PHE A 134 -14.79 11.54 0.77
C PHE A 134 -13.47 10.86 0.38
N ARG A 135 -12.36 11.23 1.05
CA ARG A 135 -11.04 10.66 0.79
C ARG A 135 -10.97 9.15 1.03
N LEU A 136 -11.46 8.69 2.19
CA LEU A 136 -11.47 7.25 2.52
C LEU A 136 -12.28 6.45 1.51
N ALA A 137 -13.41 6.99 1.05
CA ALA A 137 -14.20 6.34 0.01
C ALA A 137 -13.46 6.23 -1.31
N CYS A 138 -12.74 7.29 -1.74
CA CYS A 138 -11.90 7.22 -2.93
C CYS A 138 -10.83 6.13 -2.84
N TYR A 139 -10.20 5.92 -1.69
CA TYR A 139 -9.24 4.81 -1.52
C TYR A 139 -9.90 3.43 -1.68
N ILE A 140 -11.09 3.23 -1.11
CA ILE A 140 -11.81 1.95 -1.28
C ILE A 140 -12.31 1.77 -2.72
N PHE A 141 -12.64 2.84 -3.46
CA PHE A 141 -12.91 2.74 -4.89
C PHE A 141 -11.66 2.33 -5.68
N ASP A 142 -10.48 2.86 -5.33
CA ASP A 142 -9.20 2.51 -5.96
C ASP A 142 -8.80 1.04 -5.71
N ASN A 143 -9.30 0.42 -4.63
CA ASN A 143 -9.06 -1.00 -4.37
C ASN A 143 -9.58 -1.92 -5.50
N GLU A 144 -10.59 -1.52 -6.29
CA GLU A 144 -10.97 -2.30 -7.48
C GLU A 144 -9.88 -2.24 -8.56
N ASN A 145 -9.31 -1.06 -8.83
CA ASN A 145 -8.16 -0.89 -9.74
C ASN A 145 -6.97 -1.73 -9.26
N GLN A 146 -6.69 -1.72 -7.95
CA GLN A 146 -5.64 -2.54 -7.35
C GLN A 146 -5.92 -4.04 -7.47
N ASN A 147 -7.17 -4.46 -7.28
CA ASN A 147 -7.56 -5.86 -7.45
C ASN A 147 -7.42 -6.32 -8.91
N GLU A 148 -7.71 -5.45 -9.87
CA GLU A 148 -7.48 -5.72 -11.30
C GLU A 148 -5.99 -5.85 -11.62
N GLU A 149 -5.15 -4.95 -11.09
CA GLU A 149 -3.68 -5.04 -11.22
C GLU A 149 -3.15 -6.36 -10.64
N ILE A 150 -3.59 -6.71 -9.43
CA ILE A 150 -3.20 -7.98 -8.79
C ILE A 150 -3.65 -9.18 -9.62
N SER A 151 -4.90 -9.19 -10.09
CA SER A 151 -5.46 -10.30 -10.87
C SER A 151 -4.76 -10.44 -12.23
N SER A 152 -4.47 -9.32 -12.89
CA SER A 152 -3.72 -9.28 -14.14
C SER A 152 -2.34 -9.85 -13.94
N PHE A 153 -1.61 -9.42 -12.90
CA PHE A 153 -0.28 -9.95 -12.61
C PHE A 153 -0.34 -11.46 -12.29
N ALA A 154 -1.27 -11.87 -11.42
CA ALA A 154 -1.42 -13.27 -11.04
C ALA A 154 -1.67 -14.20 -12.23
N SER A 155 -2.44 -13.75 -13.22
CA SER A 155 -2.71 -14.52 -14.45
C SER A 155 -1.47 -14.78 -15.33
N THR A 156 -0.38 -14.03 -15.11
CA THR A 156 0.90 -14.21 -15.81
C THR A 156 1.85 -15.18 -15.12
N ILE A 157 1.52 -15.60 -13.89
CA ILE A 157 2.36 -16.48 -13.09
C ILE A 157 2.01 -17.93 -13.41
N ASP A 158 2.95 -18.69 -13.96
CA ASP A 158 2.84 -20.13 -14.01
C ASP A 158 3.32 -20.79 -12.69
N GLU A 159 2.95 -22.06 -12.49
CA GLU A 159 3.29 -22.80 -11.26
C GLU A 159 4.81 -22.86 -11.00
N ASP A 160 5.61 -22.99 -12.06
CA ASP A 160 7.08 -23.10 -11.95
C ASP A 160 7.72 -21.75 -11.56
N HIS A 161 7.10 -20.63 -11.92
CA HIS A 161 7.59 -19.28 -11.67
C HIS A 161 6.95 -18.59 -10.46
N PHE A 162 5.95 -19.20 -9.80
CA PHE A 162 5.33 -18.62 -8.60
C PHE A 162 6.35 -18.32 -7.49
N MET A 163 7.34 -19.21 -7.32
CA MET A 163 8.38 -19.10 -6.30
C MET A 163 9.62 -18.31 -6.76
N ASN A 164 9.57 -17.69 -7.93
CA ASN A 164 10.66 -16.82 -8.40
C ASN A 164 10.75 -15.56 -7.51
N SER A 165 11.97 -15.08 -7.25
CA SER A 165 12.24 -13.88 -6.45
C SER A 165 11.49 -12.65 -6.95
N ASP A 166 11.45 -12.42 -8.26
CA ASP A 166 10.77 -11.28 -8.87
C ASP A 166 9.27 -11.34 -8.62
N THR A 167 8.69 -12.54 -8.77
CA THR A 167 7.28 -12.79 -8.52
C THR A 167 6.93 -12.47 -7.07
N LEU A 168 7.73 -12.96 -6.13
CA LEU A 168 7.53 -12.72 -4.70
C LEU A 168 7.74 -11.24 -4.31
N GLU A 169 8.65 -10.53 -4.97
CA GLU A 169 8.86 -9.09 -4.76
C GLU A 169 7.67 -8.26 -5.26
N ILE A 170 7.13 -8.60 -6.44
CA ILE A 170 5.95 -7.93 -6.98
C ILE A 170 4.71 -8.23 -6.12
N LEU A 171 4.50 -9.49 -5.73
CA LEU A 171 3.39 -9.87 -4.84
C LEU A 171 3.49 -9.17 -3.48
N LYS A 172 4.70 -8.96 -2.96
CA LYS A 172 4.94 -8.24 -1.70
C LYS A 172 4.39 -6.82 -1.73
N VAL A 173 4.61 -6.10 -2.83
CA VAL A 173 4.17 -4.71 -2.93
C VAL A 173 2.71 -4.60 -3.40
N LEU A 174 2.20 -5.55 -4.19
CA LEU A 174 0.84 -5.52 -4.70
C LEU A 174 -0.22 -5.98 -3.68
N LEU A 175 0.02 -7.10 -2.98
CA LEU A 175 -0.97 -7.71 -2.09
C LEU A 175 -1.20 -6.87 -0.82
N PRO A 176 -2.40 -6.87 -0.24
CA PRO A 176 -2.62 -6.33 1.10
C PRO A 176 -1.64 -6.92 2.13
N SER A 177 -1.22 -6.11 3.10
CA SER A 177 -0.15 -6.49 4.04
C SER A 177 -0.43 -7.83 4.76
N GLN A 178 -1.67 -8.05 5.21
CA GLN A 178 -2.06 -9.28 5.90
C GLN A 178 -2.10 -10.47 4.94
N THR A 179 -2.50 -10.24 3.68
CA THR A 179 -2.49 -11.26 2.63
C THR A 179 -1.07 -11.71 2.31
N TYR A 180 -0.12 -10.78 2.20
CA TYR A 180 1.27 -11.14 1.99
C TYR A 180 1.86 -11.91 3.18
N ASN A 181 1.54 -11.53 4.43
CA ASN A 181 1.97 -12.29 5.61
C ASN A 181 1.42 -13.73 5.60
N LYS A 182 0.19 -13.92 5.09
CA LYS A 182 -0.40 -15.25 4.90
C LYS A 182 0.37 -16.07 3.86
N LEU A 183 0.76 -15.45 2.74
CA LEU A 183 1.64 -16.06 1.74
C LEU A 183 3.00 -16.43 2.34
N GLU A 184 3.64 -15.50 3.05
CA GLU A 184 4.94 -15.69 3.69
C GLU A 184 4.93 -16.88 4.65
N THR A 185 3.89 -16.98 5.47
CA THR A 185 3.68 -18.08 6.42
C THR A 185 3.44 -19.41 5.69
N ALA A 186 2.53 -19.42 4.69
CA ALA A 186 2.17 -20.65 3.98
C ALA A 186 3.34 -21.27 3.21
N TYR A 187 4.29 -20.45 2.78
CA TYR A 187 5.47 -20.88 2.00
C TYR A 187 6.77 -20.85 2.81
N GLU A 188 6.73 -20.53 4.10
CA GLU A 188 7.90 -20.43 4.98
C GLU A 188 9.00 -19.51 4.40
N LEU A 189 8.58 -18.41 3.77
CA LEU A 189 9.47 -17.48 3.07
C LEU A 189 10.38 -16.70 4.04
N SER A 190 10.11 -16.76 5.34
CA SER A 190 10.95 -16.17 6.40
C SER A 190 12.38 -16.73 6.43
N ASN A 191 12.65 -17.86 5.76
CA ASN A 191 14.00 -18.40 5.56
C ASN A 191 14.69 -17.91 4.26
N LEU A 192 13.94 -17.27 3.35
CA LEU A 192 14.44 -16.60 2.15
C LEU A 192 14.64 -15.09 2.39
N SER A 193 14.15 -14.57 3.53
CA SER A 193 14.16 -13.16 3.90
C SER A 193 15.50 -12.66 4.45
N ASP A 194 16.64 -13.16 3.96
CA ASP A 194 17.92 -12.42 4.02
C ASP A 194 17.80 -11.03 3.35
N PHE A 195 16.70 -10.79 2.61
CA PHE A 195 16.31 -9.52 2.01
C PHE A 195 15.90 -8.41 2.98
N THR A 196 15.74 -8.68 4.29
CA THR A 196 15.27 -7.67 5.27
C THR A 196 16.35 -7.07 6.18
N PHE A 197 17.62 -7.49 6.05
CA PHE A 197 18.70 -6.99 6.92
C PHE A 197 19.92 -6.40 6.20
N TYR A 198 19.90 -6.32 4.86
CA TYR A 198 21.03 -5.74 4.11
C TYR A 198 21.09 -4.20 4.09
N SER A 199 20.03 -3.51 4.53
CA SER A 199 19.88 -2.06 4.36
C SER A 199 20.20 -1.22 5.60
N ALA A 200 20.00 -1.75 6.82
CA ALA A 200 20.23 -0.97 8.04
C ALA A 200 21.69 -0.56 8.29
N ARG A 201 22.65 -1.12 7.53
CA ARG A 201 24.08 -0.82 7.72
C ARG A 201 24.53 0.49 7.08
N PHE A 202 23.73 1.09 6.20
CA PHE A 202 24.14 2.28 5.43
C PHE A 202 23.32 3.53 5.74
N PHE A 203 22.22 3.42 6.49
CA PHE A 203 21.37 4.56 6.80
C PHE A 203 21.97 5.45 7.88
N ASP A 204 22.34 6.66 7.47
CA ASP A 204 22.86 7.75 8.29
C ASP A 204 21.70 8.66 8.72
N ILE A 205 21.24 8.45 9.95
CA ILE A 205 20.12 9.20 10.55
C ILE A 205 20.42 10.70 10.58
N ASP A 206 21.68 11.11 10.77
CA ASP A 206 22.02 12.53 10.86
C ASP A 206 21.86 13.22 9.50
N LYS A 207 22.27 12.55 8.40
CA LYS A 207 22.04 13.07 7.04
C LYS A 207 20.58 13.05 6.64
N ALA A 208 19.85 11.99 6.98
CA ALA A 208 18.42 11.89 6.74
C ALA A 208 17.67 13.01 7.48
N ASN A 209 18.03 13.26 8.74
CA ASN A 209 17.54 14.38 9.52
C ASN A 209 17.88 15.71 8.83
N GLU A 210 19.14 15.96 8.47
CA GLU A 210 19.56 17.20 7.78
C GLU A 210 18.70 17.45 6.52
N TYR A 211 18.47 16.42 5.71
CA TYR A 211 17.61 16.51 4.53
C TYR A 211 16.16 16.85 4.90
N ALA A 212 15.58 16.14 5.86
CA ALA A 212 14.22 16.38 6.34
C ALA A 212 14.06 17.81 6.89
N PHE A 213 15.01 18.28 7.71
CA PHE A 213 15.04 19.65 8.22
C PHE A 213 15.07 20.68 7.09
N LYS A 214 15.84 20.42 6.04
CA LYS A 214 16.02 21.35 4.92
C LYS A 214 14.79 21.46 4.02
N TYR A 215 14.11 20.35 3.75
CA TYR A 215 13.10 20.30 2.69
C TYR A 215 11.67 20.03 3.16
N ALA A 216 11.43 19.75 4.44
CA ALA A 216 10.07 19.46 4.92
C ALA A 216 9.04 20.58 4.68
N GLU A 217 9.45 21.85 4.73
CA GLU A 217 8.56 22.99 4.51
C GLU A 217 8.64 23.56 3.07
N GLN A 218 9.64 23.12 2.31
CA GLN A 218 9.89 23.57 0.95
C GLN A 218 10.45 22.39 0.12
N PRO A 219 9.63 21.79 -0.74
CA PRO A 219 10.02 20.62 -1.51
C PRO A 219 11.30 20.82 -2.34
N ASN A 220 12.12 19.76 -2.42
CA ASN A 220 13.36 19.80 -3.18
C ASN A 220 13.08 19.79 -4.69
N ARG A 221 13.35 20.91 -5.36
CA ARG A 221 13.13 21.10 -6.81
C ARG A 221 14.00 20.24 -7.72
N ASN A 222 14.95 19.49 -7.17
CA ASN A 222 15.73 18.51 -7.93
C ASN A 222 14.99 17.19 -8.15
N TYR A 223 13.82 17.01 -7.52
CA TYR A 223 12.93 15.87 -7.71
C TYR A 223 11.62 16.36 -8.32
N ALA A 224 10.90 15.43 -8.95
CA ALA A 224 9.49 15.68 -9.28
C ALA A 224 8.73 15.98 -7.98
N TYR A 225 7.76 16.88 -8.08
CA TYR A 225 6.85 17.22 -6.99
C TYR A 225 5.45 16.72 -7.36
N PHE A 226 4.86 15.93 -6.47
CA PHE A 226 3.57 15.27 -6.72
C PHE A 226 2.39 15.91 -5.97
N GLY A 227 2.61 17.00 -5.21
CA GLY A 227 1.56 17.70 -4.46
C GLY A 227 0.48 18.38 -5.33
N ASN A 228 0.73 18.62 -6.61
CA ASN A 228 -0.26 19.21 -7.53
C ASN A 228 -1.28 18.18 -8.06
N GLY A 229 -2.06 17.54 -7.17
CA GLY A 229 -3.22 16.76 -7.57
C GLY A 229 -3.05 15.25 -7.67
N ARG A 230 -1.84 14.71 -7.64
CA ARG A 230 -1.63 13.26 -7.88
C ARG A 230 -1.55 12.42 -6.61
N GLY A 231 -1.51 13.06 -5.43
CA GLY A 231 -1.10 12.40 -4.20
C GLY A 231 0.35 11.90 -4.28
N GLY A 232 0.86 11.29 -3.21
CA GLY A 232 2.14 10.58 -3.22
C GLY A 232 3.39 11.40 -2.87
N ASP A 233 3.32 12.73 -2.72
CA ASP A 233 4.52 13.50 -2.36
C ASP A 233 5.02 13.20 -0.94
N CYS A 234 4.12 12.78 -0.03
CA CYS A 234 4.51 12.24 1.27
C CYS A 234 5.52 11.09 1.16
N THR A 235 5.34 10.21 0.18
CA THR A 235 6.23 9.05 -0.05
C THR A 235 7.44 9.43 -0.90
N ASN A 236 7.27 10.30 -1.90
CA ASN A 236 8.40 10.85 -2.65
C ASN A 236 9.40 11.52 -1.71
N PHE A 237 8.91 12.31 -0.74
CA PHE A 237 9.74 12.94 0.27
C PHE A 237 10.39 11.93 1.22
N ALA A 238 9.64 10.93 1.69
CA ALA A 238 10.20 9.85 2.49
C ALA A 238 11.33 9.13 1.74
N SER A 239 11.15 8.82 0.45
CA SER A 239 12.18 8.23 -0.40
C SER A 239 13.40 9.15 -0.55
N GLN A 240 13.20 10.45 -0.73
CA GLN A 240 14.32 11.39 -0.80
C GLN A 240 15.10 11.47 0.52
N ILE A 241 14.41 11.46 1.68
CA ILE A 241 15.07 11.39 3.00
C ILE A 241 15.87 10.10 3.13
N LEU A 242 15.30 8.98 2.68
CA LEU A 242 15.94 7.67 2.74
C LEU A 242 17.22 7.62 1.88
N GLU A 243 17.14 8.12 0.64
CA GLU A 243 18.27 8.25 -0.27
C GLU A 243 19.34 9.20 0.28
N ALA A 244 18.95 10.35 0.82
CA ALA A 244 19.88 11.30 1.43
C ALA A 244 20.56 10.74 2.68
N GLY A 245 19.86 9.88 3.42
CA GLY A 245 20.42 9.06 4.50
C GLY A 245 21.42 8.00 4.01
N GLY A 246 21.58 7.79 2.71
CA GLY A 246 22.57 6.87 2.14
C GLY A 246 22.05 5.45 1.88
N GLU A 247 20.73 5.24 1.95
CA GLU A 247 20.14 3.98 1.48
C GLU A 247 20.36 3.85 -0.04
N PRO A 248 20.99 2.77 -0.51
CA PRO A 248 21.19 2.57 -1.94
C PRO A 248 19.85 2.26 -2.62
N GLN A 249 19.62 2.84 -3.81
CA GLN A 249 18.47 2.48 -4.62
C GLN A 249 18.53 0.99 -5.01
N HIS A 250 17.36 0.34 -5.01
CA HIS A 250 17.20 -1.07 -5.35
C HIS A 250 16.53 -1.18 -6.71
N PHE A 251 17.26 -1.64 -7.73
CA PHE A 251 16.73 -1.76 -9.08
C PHE A 251 16.10 -3.12 -9.38
N ALA A 252 16.30 -4.15 -8.54
CA ALA A 252 15.60 -5.44 -8.64
C ALA A 252 15.48 -6.01 -10.08
N GLY A 253 16.57 -6.03 -10.85
CA GLY A 253 16.56 -6.56 -12.23
C GLY A 253 16.09 -5.59 -13.31
N VAL A 254 15.70 -4.35 -12.96
CA VAL A 254 15.34 -3.29 -13.90
C VAL A 254 16.55 -2.84 -14.72
N ASP A 255 16.37 -2.76 -16.04
CA ASP A 255 17.37 -2.22 -16.97
C ASP A 255 17.34 -0.69 -16.96
N ILE A 256 18.29 -0.09 -16.26
CA ILE A 256 18.37 1.37 -16.13
C ILE A 256 18.74 2.07 -17.43
N ASP A 257 19.43 1.40 -18.34
CA ASP A 257 19.74 1.98 -19.64
C ASP A 257 18.49 2.00 -20.53
N LEU A 258 17.62 0.99 -20.41
CA LEU A 258 16.28 1.03 -21.01
C LEU A 258 15.45 2.19 -20.45
N ILE A 259 15.37 2.36 -19.13
CA ILE A 259 14.63 3.48 -18.50
C ILE A 259 15.14 4.84 -19.00
N LYS A 260 16.46 5.02 -19.13
CA LYS A 260 17.05 6.25 -19.67
C LYS A 260 16.71 6.46 -21.14
N ARG A 261 16.73 5.41 -21.97
CA ARG A 261 16.33 5.50 -23.38
C ARG A 261 14.86 5.88 -23.52
N GLN A 262 13.98 5.34 -22.68
CA GLN A 262 12.59 5.72 -22.64
C GLN A 262 12.39 7.21 -22.25
N ILE A 263 13.21 7.75 -21.33
CA ILE A 263 13.21 9.19 -21.03
C ILE A 263 13.56 10.03 -22.27
N LEU A 264 14.45 9.54 -23.12
CA LEU A 264 14.85 10.19 -24.37
C LEU A 264 13.83 9.99 -25.52
N GLY A 265 12.71 9.32 -25.25
CA GLY A 265 11.61 9.12 -26.19
C GLY A 265 11.67 7.82 -27.00
N GLU A 266 12.56 6.89 -26.66
CA GLU A 266 12.51 5.53 -27.22
C GLU A 266 11.31 4.77 -26.66
N THR A 267 10.46 4.25 -27.53
CA THR A 267 9.37 3.36 -27.15
C THR A 267 9.91 1.96 -26.94
N ASP A 268 9.53 1.32 -25.84
CA ASP A 268 9.69 -0.12 -25.68
C ASP A 268 8.33 -0.77 -25.92
N GLU A 269 8.22 -1.49 -27.03
CA GLU A 269 7.00 -2.23 -27.38
C GLU A 269 6.71 -3.39 -26.42
N ASN A 270 7.70 -3.78 -25.59
CA ASN A 270 7.57 -4.82 -24.59
C ASN A 270 7.42 -4.29 -23.15
N ASP A 271 7.28 -2.97 -22.96
CA ASP A 271 7.05 -2.39 -21.63
C ASP A 271 5.69 -2.86 -21.09
N ASN A 272 5.73 -3.81 -20.18
CA ASN A 272 4.56 -4.36 -19.49
C ASN A 272 4.35 -3.73 -18.10
N GLY A 273 5.08 -2.65 -17.78
CA GLY A 273 5.00 -1.95 -16.51
C GLY A 273 5.62 -2.68 -15.31
N LYS A 274 6.20 -3.89 -15.50
CA LYS A 274 6.83 -4.68 -14.43
C LYS A 274 7.93 -3.89 -13.72
N ASP A 275 8.72 -3.13 -14.47
CA ASP A 275 9.83 -2.34 -13.93
C ASP A 275 9.39 -1.28 -12.91
N LEU A 276 8.15 -0.79 -13.03
CA LEU A 276 7.58 0.16 -12.07
C LEU A 276 7.17 -0.51 -10.76
N LEU A 277 6.91 -1.82 -10.77
CA LEU A 277 6.51 -2.59 -9.59
C LEU A 277 7.70 -3.17 -8.82
N MET A 278 8.86 -3.25 -9.46
CA MET A 278 10.07 -3.83 -8.88
C MET A 278 10.98 -2.77 -8.27
N GLY A 279 11.56 -3.12 -7.12
CA GLY A 279 12.56 -2.29 -6.47
C GLY A 279 12.04 -0.98 -5.88
N TRP A 280 13.02 -0.18 -5.45
CA TRP A 280 12.85 1.17 -4.94
C TRP A 280 13.90 2.05 -5.61
N TRP A 281 13.47 2.83 -6.60
CA TRP A 281 14.38 3.60 -7.43
C TRP A 281 13.78 4.87 -8.02
N HIS A 282 14.65 5.81 -8.34
CA HIS A 282 14.40 7.07 -9.04
C HIS A 282 15.57 7.39 -9.98
N VAL A 283 15.23 7.74 -11.21
CA VAL A 283 16.18 8.17 -12.23
C VAL A 283 15.76 9.55 -12.72
N SER A 284 16.72 10.46 -12.71
CA SER A 284 16.59 11.78 -13.33
C SER A 284 17.56 11.92 -14.49
N LEU A 285 17.05 12.28 -15.66
CA LEU A 285 17.86 12.62 -16.83
C LEU A 285 17.25 13.85 -17.50
N ILE A 286 18.06 14.87 -17.77
CA ILE A 286 17.66 16.14 -18.42
C ILE A 286 16.40 16.80 -17.79
N GLY A 287 16.23 16.67 -16.47
CA GLY A 287 15.09 17.22 -15.74
C GLY A 287 13.79 16.40 -15.86
N ILE A 288 13.85 15.23 -16.52
CA ILE A 288 12.75 14.26 -16.59
C ILE A 288 13.01 13.20 -15.53
N HIS A 289 11.98 12.89 -14.75
CA HIS A 289 12.04 11.93 -13.66
C HIS A 289 11.23 10.67 -14.01
N LYS A 290 11.84 9.50 -13.81
CA LYS A 290 11.17 8.20 -13.73
C LYS A 290 11.47 7.57 -12.38
N HIS A 291 10.57 6.73 -11.90
CA HIS A 291 10.69 6.11 -10.58
C HIS A 291 9.85 4.84 -10.51
N SER A 292 10.19 3.96 -9.56
CA SER A 292 9.29 2.86 -9.20
C SER A 292 8.07 3.38 -8.44
N ARG A 293 7.05 2.53 -8.34
CA ARG A 293 5.87 2.80 -7.50
C ARG A 293 6.23 2.83 -6.02
N SER A 294 7.19 2.01 -5.57
CA SER A 294 7.70 2.05 -4.19
C SER A 294 8.38 3.38 -3.84
N TRP A 295 8.80 4.18 -4.82
CA TRP A 295 9.35 5.53 -4.58
C TRP A 295 8.27 6.56 -4.23
N THR A 296 7.05 6.42 -4.76
CA THR A 296 6.01 7.47 -4.76
C THR A 296 4.69 7.06 -4.14
N LEU A 297 4.42 5.77 -3.95
CA LEU A 297 3.17 5.26 -3.38
C LEU A 297 3.41 4.71 -1.97
N ALA A 298 2.69 5.26 -0.99
CA ALA A 298 2.83 4.95 0.43
C ALA A 298 2.74 3.44 0.70
N ASP A 299 1.72 2.79 0.17
CA ASP A 299 1.53 1.35 0.27
C ASP A 299 2.73 0.54 -0.20
N ARG A 300 3.23 0.86 -1.40
CA ARG A 300 4.34 0.15 -2.03
C ARG A 300 5.64 0.40 -1.28
N PHE A 301 5.89 1.63 -0.81
CA PHE A 301 7.04 1.98 0.03
C PHE A 301 7.04 1.18 1.33
N MET A 302 5.94 1.25 2.08
CA MET A 302 5.80 0.58 3.38
C MET A 302 6.02 -0.93 3.24
N LYS A 303 5.41 -1.55 2.23
CA LYS A 303 5.57 -2.98 1.93
C LYS A 303 6.97 -3.33 1.45
N HIS A 304 7.55 -2.59 0.50
CA HIS A 304 8.89 -2.85 -0.03
C HIS A 304 9.91 -2.97 1.12
N PHE A 305 9.85 -2.01 2.03
CA PHE A 305 10.78 -1.86 3.13
C PHE A 305 10.46 -2.69 4.38
N GLY A 306 9.27 -3.29 4.44
CA GLY A 306 8.83 -4.16 5.52
C GLY A 306 8.27 -3.37 6.69
N VAL A 307 7.01 -3.66 7.05
CA VAL A 307 6.32 -2.91 8.11
C VAL A 307 6.29 -3.68 9.41
N TRP A 308 6.79 -3.04 10.46
CA TRP A 308 6.53 -3.44 11.83
C TRP A 308 5.22 -2.80 12.32
N LYS A 309 4.21 -3.63 12.63
CA LYS A 309 2.87 -3.24 13.14
C LYS A 309 2.63 -3.62 14.62
N PRO A 310 3.45 -3.18 15.58
CA PRO A 310 3.37 -3.68 16.96
C PRO A 310 2.12 -3.27 17.76
N TYR A 311 1.36 -2.22 17.38
CA TYR A 311 0.34 -1.62 18.28
C TYR A 311 -1.07 -1.45 17.69
N GLY A 312 -1.30 -1.90 16.46
CA GLY A 312 -2.60 -1.75 15.79
C GLY A 312 -3.02 -0.28 15.73
N THR A 313 -4.16 0.05 16.33
CA THR A 313 -4.76 1.40 16.31
C THR A 313 -4.40 2.29 17.50
N ASN A 314 -3.55 1.83 18.43
CA ASN A 314 -3.27 2.56 19.67
C ASN A 314 -2.11 3.55 19.49
N HIS A 315 -2.44 4.83 19.30
CA HIS A 315 -1.46 5.91 19.12
C HIS A 315 -0.56 6.07 20.33
N THR A 316 -1.11 5.98 21.54
CA THR A 316 -0.31 6.13 22.77
C THR A 316 0.84 5.12 22.77
N LYS A 317 0.58 3.83 22.58
CA LYS A 317 1.64 2.80 22.51
C LYS A 317 2.60 3.04 21.35
N PHE A 318 2.08 3.38 20.18
CA PHE A 318 2.88 3.72 19.01
C PHE A 318 3.86 4.88 19.28
N SER A 319 3.38 5.95 19.92
CA SER A 319 4.17 7.13 20.25
C SER A 319 5.36 6.82 21.17
N PHE A 320 5.27 5.76 21.99
CA PHE A 320 6.36 5.34 22.87
C PHE A 320 7.46 4.55 22.15
N GLU A 321 7.27 4.19 20.88
CA GLU A 321 8.08 3.17 20.21
C GLU A 321 8.73 3.69 18.93
N VAL A 322 8.17 4.76 18.37
CA VAL A 322 8.81 5.59 17.35
C VAL A 322 10.14 6.16 17.85
N ARG A 323 11.12 6.19 16.95
CA ARG A 323 12.49 6.65 17.16
C ARG A 323 12.88 7.61 16.05
N SER A 324 13.91 8.42 16.29
CA SER A 324 14.56 9.20 15.24
C SER A 324 14.99 8.27 14.12
N GLY A 325 14.74 8.65 12.87
CA GLY A 325 15.05 7.82 11.71
C GLY A 325 13.95 6.84 11.29
N ASP A 326 12.90 6.65 12.11
CA ASP A 326 11.79 5.82 11.71
C ASP A 326 10.97 6.50 10.61
N PHE A 327 10.61 5.73 9.59
CA PHE A 327 9.53 6.06 8.69
C PHE A 327 8.26 5.48 9.26
N ILE A 328 7.20 6.27 9.32
CA ILE A 328 5.93 5.90 9.93
C ILE A 328 4.83 5.95 8.89
N GLY A 329 3.84 5.06 9.00
CA GLY A 329 2.73 5.03 8.06
C GLY A 329 1.37 4.87 8.73
N LEU A 330 0.33 5.27 8.00
CA LEU A 330 -1.07 5.08 8.36
C LEU A 330 -1.75 4.17 7.33
N ASP A 331 -2.49 3.19 7.85
CA ASP A 331 -3.43 2.33 7.14
C ASP A 331 -4.82 2.70 7.70
N GLU A 332 -5.43 3.71 7.07
CA GLU A 332 -6.58 4.46 7.57
C GLU A 332 -7.89 3.71 7.42
N ASN A 333 -8.02 2.90 6.37
CA ASN A 333 -9.17 2.01 6.17
C ASN A 333 -9.05 0.68 6.92
N ARG A 334 -7.86 0.39 7.47
CA ARG A 334 -7.52 -0.86 8.17
C ARG A 334 -7.71 -2.09 7.29
N ASP A 335 -7.40 -1.96 6.00
CA ASP A 335 -7.57 -2.98 4.97
C ASP A 335 -6.23 -3.57 4.50
N GLY A 336 -5.10 -3.12 5.07
CA GLY A 336 -3.78 -3.59 4.70
C GLY A 336 -3.11 -2.82 3.58
N VAL A 337 -3.74 -1.75 3.09
CA VAL A 337 -3.21 -0.77 2.16
C VAL A 337 -2.78 0.48 2.95
N TRP A 338 -1.59 1.01 2.69
CA TRP A 338 -1.10 2.21 3.40
C TRP A 338 -1.33 3.48 2.59
N GLU A 339 -2.03 4.45 3.17
CA GLU A 339 -2.39 5.70 2.49
C GLU A 339 -1.41 6.84 2.77
N HIS A 340 -0.63 6.75 3.85
CA HIS A 340 0.25 7.85 4.27
C HIS A 340 1.58 7.39 4.83
N VAL A 341 2.63 8.20 4.60
CA VAL A 341 3.98 8.03 5.15
C VAL A 341 4.51 9.37 5.68
N GLY A 342 5.18 9.34 6.82
CA GLY A 342 5.96 10.44 7.37
C GLY A 342 7.31 9.98 7.91
N TYR A 343 8.19 10.92 8.25
CA TYR A 343 9.51 10.64 8.80
C TYR A 343 9.69 11.25 10.19
N VAL A 344 10.18 10.46 11.13
CA VAL A 344 10.41 10.89 12.52
C VAL A 344 11.82 11.46 12.66
N ILE A 345 11.91 12.77 12.92
CA ILE A 345 13.19 13.46 13.08
C ILE A 345 13.76 13.25 14.49
N VAL A 346 12.90 13.34 15.51
CA VAL A 346 13.29 13.08 16.90
C VAL A 346 12.09 12.51 17.67
N PRO A 347 12.31 11.53 18.56
CA PRO A 347 11.33 11.26 19.60
C PRO A 347 11.28 12.50 20.50
N GLY A 348 10.08 12.92 20.93
CA GLY A 348 9.98 14.03 21.87
C GLY A 348 10.76 13.71 23.14
N ASN A 349 11.20 14.75 23.85
CA ASN A 349 12.11 14.67 25.00
C ASN A 349 11.50 13.99 26.25
N GLY A 350 10.67 12.96 26.08
CA GLY A 350 9.88 12.32 27.13
C GLY A 350 8.66 13.12 27.56
N ILE A 351 8.31 14.19 26.84
CA ILE A 351 7.13 15.00 27.14
C ILE A 351 5.88 14.17 26.84
N ILE A 352 5.09 13.95 27.88
CA ILE A 352 3.79 13.29 27.77
C ILE A 352 2.72 14.37 27.61
N MET A 353 1.97 14.30 26.51
CA MET A 353 0.93 15.26 26.20
C MET A 353 -0.38 14.92 26.90
N PRO A 354 -1.31 15.90 27.05
CA PRO A 354 -2.70 15.60 27.37
C PRO A 354 -3.23 14.56 26.37
N GLY A 355 -3.66 13.40 26.86
CA GLY A 355 -3.96 12.22 26.01
C GLY A 355 -3.04 11.02 26.27
N GLY A 356 -1.92 11.21 26.98
CA GLY A 356 -1.07 10.12 27.47
C GLY A 356 -0.01 9.63 26.49
N TYR A 357 0.03 10.17 25.26
CA TYR A 357 1.05 9.87 24.27
C TYR A 357 2.33 10.67 24.52
N ARG A 358 3.48 10.12 24.08
CA ARG A 358 4.76 10.84 24.06
C ARG A 358 4.81 11.70 22.81
N ASP A 359 5.10 12.99 22.94
CA ASP A 359 5.25 13.86 21.77
C ASP A 359 6.42 13.36 20.88
N TYR A 360 6.36 13.63 19.58
CA TYR A 360 7.45 13.35 18.64
C TYR A 360 7.36 14.28 17.44
N TYR A 361 8.46 14.42 16.71
CA TYR A 361 8.58 15.40 15.64
C TYR A 361 8.57 14.72 14.28
N VAL A 362 7.61 15.09 13.42
CA VAL A 362 7.41 14.47 12.11
C VAL A 362 7.67 15.49 11.01
N ALA A 363 8.34 15.05 9.95
CA ALA A 363 8.44 15.74 8.67
C ALA A 363 7.66 14.97 7.60
N GLN A 364 6.84 15.68 6.80
CA GLN A 364 6.02 15.07 5.74
C GLN A 364 5.55 16.13 4.71
N HIS A 365 5.20 15.68 3.49
CA HIS A 365 4.84 16.52 2.32
C HIS A 365 3.37 16.43 1.87
N SER A 366 2.43 15.91 2.67
CA SER A 366 0.99 16.15 2.39
C SER A 366 0.56 17.59 2.69
N ARG A 367 1.33 18.31 3.52
CA ARG A 367 1.08 19.71 3.95
C ARG A 367 2.38 20.50 4.13
N ASP A 368 3.48 19.98 3.60
CA ASP A 368 4.84 20.53 3.73
C ASP A 368 5.16 21.04 5.13
N TYR A 369 5.18 20.14 6.11
CA TYR A 369 5.48 20.52 7.49
C TYR A 369 6.60 19.71 8.10
N ARG A 370 7.20 20.33 9.11
CA ARG A 370 8.01 19.67 10.12
C ARG A 370 7.57 20.15 11.51
N ALA A 371 6.88 19.31 12.28
CA ALA A 371 6.20 19.73 13.51
C ALA A 371 6.07 18.61 14.55
N SER A 372 5.99 19.01 15.82
CA SER A 372 5.59 18.14 16.93
C SER A 372 4.19 17.62 16.69
N VAL A 373 3.90 16.40 17.14
CA VAL A 373 2.55 15.82 17.12
C VAL A 373 1.58 16.63 17.96
N SER A 374 2.05 17.31 19.01
CA SER A 374 1.20 18.26 19.75
C SER A 374 0.84 19.56 19.01
N SER A 375 1.35 19.78 17.80
CA SER A 375 1.09 20.99 17.02
C SER A 375 -0.16 20.84 16.18
N GLU A 376 -0.96 21.90 16.01
CA GLU A 376 -2.21 21.89 15.22
C GLU A 376 -2.02 21.49 13.75
N ILE A 377 -0.81 21.66 13.19
CA ILE A 377 -0.51 21.26 11.81
C ILE A 377 -0.23 19.75 11.67
N ASN A 378 0.20 19.11 12.76
CA ASN A 378 0.46 17.69 12.83
C ASN A 378 -0.81 16.99 13.35
N THR A 379 -1.19 15.88 12.73
CA THR A 379 -2.49 15.26 12.99
C THR A 379 -2.37 13.77 13.27
N TRP A 380 -1.16 13.26 13.51
CA TRP A 380 -0.90 11.82 13.66
C TRP A 380 -1.66 11.22 14.85
N GLU A 381 -1.81 11.94 15.96
CA GLU A 381 -2.57 11.53 17.15
C GLU A 381 -4.08 11.51 16.93
N THR A 382 -4.59 12.27 15.95
CA THR A 382 -6.04 12.34 15.66
C THR A 382 -6.59 11.04 15.06
N TYR A 383 -5.70 10.15 14.62
CA TYR A 383 -6.00 8.83 14.08
C TYR A 383 -6.03 7.73 15.15
N ASP A 384 -5.87 8.04 16.44
CA ASP A 384 -5.98 7.05 17.53
C ASP A 384 -7.33 6.33 17.48
N GLY A 385 -7.30 5.00 17.51
CA GLY A 385 -8.46 4.13 17.33
C GLY A 385 -9.00 4.01 15.90
N LYS A 386 -8.59 4.90 14.98
CA LYS A 386 -9.15 5.04 13.63
C LYS A 386 -8.30 4.39 12.55
N ALA A 387 -6.98 4.52 12.61
CA ALA A 387 -6.05 3.96 11.64
C ALA A 387 -5.09 2.95 12.29
N TRP A 388 -4.56 2.02 11.52
CA TRP A 388 -3.40 1.25 11.94
C TRP A 388 -2.11 2.05 11.74
N TYR A 389 -1.22 1.99 12.72
CA TYR A 389 0.09 2.60 12.66
C TYR A 389 1.17 1.58 12.27
N GLY A 390 2.05 1.99 11.36
CA GLY A 390 3.19 1.21 10.90
C GLY A 390 4.51 1.91 11.13
N ILE A 391 5.56 1.12 11.34
CA ILE A 391 6.95 1.59 11.38
C ILE A 391 7.76 0.82 10.35
N VAL A 392 8.46 1.56 9.49
CA VAL A 392 9.58 1.09 8.69
C VAL A 392 10.85 1.62 9.36
N ARG A 393 11.67 0.71 9.90
CA ARG A 393 12.91 1.05 10.58
C ARG A 393 14.11 0.77 9.69
N ARG A 394 15.04 1.73 9.66
CA ARG A 394 16.30 1.67 8.93
C ARG A 394 17.47 1.65 9.91
#